data_AF-A0A448YH69-F1
#
_entry.id   AF-A0A448YH69-F1
#
_cell.length_a   1.000
_cell.length_b   1.000
_cell.length_c   1.000
_cell.angle_alpha   90.00
_cell.angle_beta   90.00
_cell.angle_gamma   90.00
#
_symmetry.space_group_name_H-M   'P 1'
#
loop_
_entity.id
_entity.type
_entity.pdbx_description
1 polymer ?
#
loop_
_entity_poly.entity_id
_entity_poly.type
_entity_poly.pdbx_seq_one_letter_code
_entity_poly.pdbx_strand_id
1 'polypeptide(L)'
;MSSLSGMRSAVQRVSSGRFFSTTRSTYARKYESVVNRHIAQEKVYEEGDLKPWHLRIPDEAPKYPTYPYGEARIFKRSDRGLYGGQEIGSGFQVSSMGNRTPRAWLPNVITKRLWSEALNRLVRMKLTARVLRTITKEGGLDNYLTKDKSARIKELGIFGWHLRYDVLKAREESVKGANYEVVKQGEDGEEVKVYYKGEYKGQPVQITVGRRKLLSRLFPKVQYNTPGELRYAEFSVKHAKTPFDEVVKECEKFDVDLSDVVIGTEVRQASE
;
A
#
# COMPACT_ATOMS: atom_id res chain seq x y z
N MET A 1 14.21 61.67 -56.73
CA MET A 1 14.69 61.32 -55.37
C MET A 1 13.55 61.55 -54.38
N SER A 2 12.91 60.44 -54.00
CA SER A 2 12.58 60.03 -52.63
C SER A 2 12.16 61.09 -51.58
N SER A 3 10.91 61.02 -51.13
CA SER A 3 10.53 60.28 -49.90
C SER A 3 9.47 60.96 -49.01
N LEU A 4 8.44 60.14 -48.72
CA LEU A 4 7.83 59.85 -47.42
C LEU A 4 6.82 60.80 -46.75
N SER A 5 5.58 60.30 -46.81
CA SER A 5 4.44 60.50 -45.92
C SER A 5 4.75 60.28 -44.44
N GLY A 6 4.33 61.22 -43.59
CA GLY A 6 4.35 61.08 -42.13
C GLY A 6 3.21 60.21 -41.62
N MET A 7 3.53 59.01 -41.11
CA MET A 7 2.64 58.19 -40.30
C MET A 7 2.81 58.55 -38.82
N ARG A 8 1.70 58.79 -38.12
CA ARG A 8 1.62 59.06 -36.68
C ARG A 8 2.04 57.81 -35.89
N SER A 9 3.05 57.94 -35.04
CA SER A 9 3.45 56.87 -34.11
C SER A 9 2.50 56.82 -32.91
N ALA A 10 1.74 55.74 -32.77
CA ALA A 10 1.05 55.40 -31.53
C ALA A 10 2.09 54.92 -30.51
N VAL A 11 2.34 55.73 -29.48
CA VAL A 11 3.14 55.32 -28.31
C VAL A 11 2.23 54.45 -27.43
N GLN A 12 2.30 53.13 -27.61
CA GLN A 12 1.76 52.19 -26.63
C GLN A 12 2.66 52.22 -25.39
N ARG A 13 2.15 52.77 -24.29
CA ARG A 13 2.76 52.64 -22.96
C ARG A 13 2.70 51.17 -22.55
N VAL A 14 3.83 50.47 -22.62
CA VAL A 14 3.97 49.14 -22.01
C VAL A 14 4.00 49.34 -20.50
N SER A 15 2.89 49.02 -19.83
CA SER A 15 2.86 48.89 -18.38
C SER A 15 3.80 47.76 -17.97
N SER A 16 4.92 48.07 -17.32
CA SER A 16 5.82 47.05 -16.75
C SER A 16 5.15 46.40 -15.53
N GLY A 17 4.24 45.47 -15.79
CA GLY A 17 3.80 44.52 -14.77
C GLY A 17 4.99 43.66 -14.37
N ARG A 18 5.38 43.71 -13.10
CA ARG A 18 6.36 42.77 -12.55
C ARG A 18 5.73 41.38 -12.59
N PHE A 19 6.04 40.59 -13.60
CA PHE A 19 5.67 39.19 -13.63
C PHE A 19 6.49 38.46 -12.56
N PHE A 20 5.81 37.78 -11.62
CA PHE A 20 6.45 36.81 -10.73
C PHE A 20 7.19 35.80 -11.60
N SER A 21 8.52 35.72 -11.51
CA SER A 21 9.27 34.77 -12.32
C SER A 21 8.96 33.35 -11.83
N THR A 22 8.45 32.50 -12.72
CA THR A 22 8.23 31.07 -12.48
C THR A 22 9.50 30.25 -12.68
N THR A 23 10.66 30.90 -12.80
CA THR A 23 11.95 30.22 -12.90
C THR A 23 12.13 29.32 -11.68
N ARG A 24 12.01 28.01 -11.90
CA ARG A 24 12.28 26.98 -10.90
C ARG A 24 13.66 27.27 -10.31
N SER A 25 13.70 27.55 -9.01
CA SER A 25 14.94 27.71 -8.26
C SER A 25 15.91 26.58 -8.61
N THR A 26 17.08 26.93 -9.14
CA THR A 26 18.18 25.99 -9.43
C THR A 26 18.73 25.32 -8.17
N TYR A 27 18.36 25.82 -6.99
CA TYR A 27 18.67 25.26 -5.67
C TYR A 27 17.69 24.16 -5.22
N ALA A 28 16.62 23.89 -5.95
CA ALA A 28 15.74 22.78 -5.64
C ALA A 28 16.49 21.45 -5.81
N ARG A 29 16.40 20.58 -4.79
CA ARG A 29 17.02 19.25 -4.83
C ARG A 29 16.49 18.48 -6.02
N LYS A 30 17.40 18.02 -6.89
CA LYS A 30 17.07 17.15 -8.01
C LYS A 30 17.26 15.70 -7.58
N TYR A 31 16.25 14.87 -7.78
CA TYR A 31 16.30 13.42 -7.55
C TYR A 31 16.64 12.70 -8.86
N GLU A 32 17.65 13.20 -9.57
CA GLU A 32 17.96 12.82 -10.94
C GLU A 32 18.30 11.32 -11.04
N SER A 33 19.14 10.84 -10.13
CA SER A 33 19.51 9.44 -10.02
C SER A 33 18.36 8.47 -9.68
N VAL A 34 17.25 9.00 -9.14
CA VAL A 34 16.03 8.24 -8.84
C VAL A 34 15.08 8.28 -10.04
N VAL A 35 14.87 9.46 -10.61
CA VAL A 35 13.92 9.70 -11.69
C VAL A 35 14.42 9.12 -13.02
N ASN A 36 15.73 9.13 -13.26
CA ASN A 36 16.33 8.61 -14.49
C ASN A 36 16.46 7.08 -14.50
N ARG A 37 15.89 6.38 -13.52
CA ARG A 37 15.87 4.91 -13.49
C ARG A 37 14.83 4.41 -14.48
N HIS A 38 15.27 3.67 -15.49
CA HIS A 38 14.38 3.00 -16.41
C HIS A 38 14.00 1.62 -15.85
N ILE A 39 12.70 1.39 -15.71
CA ILE A 39 12.11 0.10 -15.32
C ILE A 39 11.43 -0.47 -16.55
N ALA A 40 11.53 -1.79 -16.76
CA ALA A 40 10.76 -2.45 -17.79
C ALA A 40 9.27 -2.26 -17.49
N GLN A 41 8.48 -1.86 -18.48
CA GLN A 41 7.03 -1.76 -18.31
C GLN A 41 6.46 -3.16 -18.14
N GLU A 42 5.71 -3.37 -17.06
CA GLU A 42 5.02 -4.63 -16.82
C GLU A 42 3.91 -4.81 -17.86
N LYS A 43 3.87 -5.98 -18.51
CA LYS A 43 2.78 -6.33 -19.42
C LYS A 43 1.56 -6.73 -18.59
N VAL A 44 0.43 -6.09 -18.84
CA VAL A 44 -0.86 -6.49 -18.24
C VAL A 44 -1.31 -7.78 -18.92
N TYR A 45 -1.66 -8.79 -18.12
CA TYR A 45 -2.19 -10.08 -18.57
C TYR A 45 -3.63 -10.20 -18.07
N GLU A 46 -4.55 -10.52 -18.97
CA GLU A 46 -5.96 -10.69 -18.63
C GLU A 46 -6.26 -12.16 -18.30
N GLU A 47 -7.31 -12.41 -17.51
CA GLU A 47 -7.77 -13.77 -17.21
C GLU A 47 -8.20 -14.46 -18.53
N GLY A 48 -7.52 -15.55 -18.90
CA GLY A 48 -7.78 -16.31 -20.13
C GLY A 48 -6.71 -16.20 -21.21
N ASP A 49 -5.75 -15.26 -21.08
CA ASP A 49 -4.61 -15.18 -21.99
C ASP A 49 -3.73 -16.45 -21.91
N LEU A 50 -3.20 -16.87 -23.06
CA LEU A 50 -2.24 -17.97 -23.11
C LEU A 50 -0.93 -17.56 -22.42
N LYS A 51 -0.45 -18.41 -21.51
CA LYS A 51 0.83 -18.20 -20.82
C LYS A 51 1.99 -18.22 -21.85
N PRO A 52 2.76 -17.13 -21.99
CA PRO A 52 3.92 -17.11 -22.87
C PRO A 52 5.02 -18.09 -22.42
N TRP A 53 5.71 -18.72 -23.37
CA TRP A 53 6.74 -19.74 -23.09
C TRP A 53 7.92 -19.22 -22.25
N HIS A 54 8.27 -17.94 -22.39
CA HIS A 54 9.38 -17.29 -21.69
C HIS A 54 8.95 -16.66 -20.35
N LEU A 55 7.65 -16.65 -20.04
CA LEU A 55 7.16 -16.05 -18.81
C LEU A 55 7.39 -16.99 -17.63
N ARG A 56 8.45 -16.71 -16.86
CA ARG A 56 8.69 -17.35 -15.57
C ARG A 56 7.86 -16.66 -14.50
N ILE A 57 6.84 -17.36 -14.01
CA ILE A 57 6.01 -16.93 -12.88
C ILE A 57 6.74 -17.34 -11.59
N PRO A 58 7.03 -16.41 -10.66
CA PRO A 58 7.55 -16.77 -9.35
C PRO A 58 6.58 -17.65 -8.58
N ASP A 59 7.09 -18.60 -7.80
CA ASP A 59 6.25 -19.51 -7.01
C ASP A 59 5.47 -18.75 -5.92
N GLU A 60 6.08 -17.71 -5.36
CA GLU A 60 5.49 -16.85 -4.33
C GLU A 60 5.03 -15.51 -4.92
N ALA A 61 3.82 -15.09 -4.52
CA ALA A 61 3.32 -13.76 -4.87
C ALA A 61 4.14 -12.66 -4.16
N PRO A 62 4.42 -11.52 -4.83
CA PRO A 62 5.16 -10.42 -4.21
C PRO A 62 4.35 -9.83 -3.06
N LYS A 63 4.93 -9.81 -1.86
CA LYS A 63 4.28 -9.24 -0.65
C LYS A 63 4.03 -7.73 -0.76
N TYR A 64 4.92 -7.01 -1.43
CA TYR A 64 4.90 -5.55 -1.51
C TYR A 64 4.57 -5.08 -2.93
N PRO A 65 3.91 -3.92 -3.09
CA PRO A 65 3.68 -3.33 -4.41
C PRO A 65 4.98 -2.86 -5.04
N THR A 66 5.07 -2.95 -6.38
CA THR A 66 6.23 -2.47 -7.15
C THR A 66 6.48 -0.98 -6.87
N TYR A 67 7.72 -0.63 -6.52
CA TYR A 67 8.12 0.75 -6.29
C TYR A 67 8.26 1.51 -7.63
N PRO A 68 7.63 2.69 -7.81
CA PRO A 68 7.60 3.36 -9.12
C PRO A 68 8.96 3.73 -9.73
N TYR A 69 10.01 3.86 -8.91
CA TYR A 69 11.36 4.21 -9.37
C TYR A 69 12.36 3.04 -9.31
N GLY A 70 11.92 1.85 -8.89
CA GLY A 70 12.74 0.64 -8.84
C GLY A 70 13.98 0.76 -7.93
N GLU A 71 14.87 -0.23 -8.04
CA GLU A 71 16.08 -0.30 -7.20
C GLU A 71 17.16 0.72 -7.58
N ALA A 72 17.98 1.11 -6.61
CA ALA A 72 19.11 2.01 -6.84
C ALA A 72 20.23 1.31 -7.61
N ARG A 73 20.62 1.87 -8.76
CA ARG A 73 21.71 1.33 -9.58
C ARG A 73 23.10 1.68 -9.05
N ILE A 74 23.29 2.91 -8.59
CA ILE A 74 24.61 3.45 -8.18
C ILE A 74 24.89 3.10 -6.72
N PHE A 75 24.04 3.57 -5.80
CA PHE A 75 24.24 3.38 -4.37
C PHE A 75 23.25 2.36 -3.80
N LYS A 76 23.43 1.06 -4.15
CA LYS A 76 22.58 -0.07 -3.68
C LYS A 76 22.40 -0.17 -2.17
N ARG A 77 23.36 0.36 -1.40
CA ARG A 77 23.28 0.43 0.07
C ARG A 77 22.11 1.30 0.53
N SER A 78 21.70 2.28 -0.28
CA SER A 78 20.59 3.18 0.04
C SER A 78 19.25 2.46 0.16
N ASP A 79 19.03 1.40 -0.62
CA ASP A 79 17.78 0.64 -0.62
C ASP A 79 17.54 -0.15 0.66
N ARG A 80 18.57 -0.34 1.51
CA ARG A 80 18.48 -1.06 2.79
C ARG A 80 18.06 -0.18 3.97
N GLY A 81 17.73 1.09 3.74
CA GLY A 81 17.41 2.04 4.81
C GLY A 81 16.79 3.33 4.28
N LEU A 82 16.73 4.36 5.12
CA LEU A 82 16.17 5.66 4.76
C LEU A 82 17.27 6.70 4.51
N TYR A 83 17.62 6.91 3.25
CA TYR A 83 18.72 7.82 2.89
C TYR A 83 18.25 9.22 2.51
N GLY A 84 16.96 9.40 2.21
CA GLY A 84 16.39 10.71 1.90
C GLY A 84 16.85 11.24 0.54
N GLY A 85 16.99 10.34 -0.44
CA GLY A 85 17.52 10.65 -1.78
C GLY A 85 18.99 11.07 -1.81
N GLN A 86 19.74 10.88 -0.72
CA GLN A 86 21.19 11.13 -0.71
C GLN A 86 21.94 9.97 -1.31
N GLU A 87 22.93 10.31 -2.13
CA GLU A 87 23.81 9.35 -2.78
C GLU A 87 25.27 9.59 -2.42
N ILE A 88 26.14 8.73 -2.92
CA ILE A 88 27.57 8.92 -2.84
C ILE A 88 27.98 10.02 -3.83
N GLY A 89 28.65 11.05 -3.34
CA GLY A 89 29.28 12.03 -4.21
C GLY A 89 30.64 11.51 -4.68
N SER A 90 31.03 11.81 -5.91
CA SER A 90 32.37 11.56 -6.43
C SER A 90 33.02 12.87 -6.87
N GLY A 91 34.34 12.96 -6.72
CA GLY A 91 35.11 14.12 -7.17
C GLY A 91 36.59 13.94 -6.93
N PHE A 92 37.33 15.03 -6.92
CA PHE A 92 38.79 15.02 -6.73
C PHE A 92 39.19 15.84 -5.50
N GLN A 93 40.19 15.37 -4.77
CA GLN A 93 40.99 16.20 -3.89
C GLN A 93 42.11 16.83 -4.71
N VAL A 94 42.25 18.15 -4.59
CA VAL A 94 43.21 18.95 -5.35
C VAL A 94 44.30 19.41 -4.39
N SER A 95 45.56 19.12 -4.70
CA SER A 95 46.69 19.63 -3.92
C SER A 95 46.95 21.11 -4.21
N SER A 96 47.78 21.76 -3.40
CA SER A 96 48.23 23.14 -3.68
C SER A 96 48.94 23.28 -5.03
N MET A 97 49.53 22.19 -5.54
CA MET A 97 50.19 22.12 -6.85
C MET A 97 49.22 21.73 -7.99
N GLY A 98 47.93 21.57 -7.71
CA GLY A 98 46.91 21.22 -8.71
C GLY A 98 46.78 19.73 -9.02
N ASN A 99 47.51 18.85 -8.32
CA ASN A 99 47.39 17.39 -8.52
C ASN A 99 46.02 16.91 -8.06
N ARG A 100 45.34 16.13 -8.91
CA ARG A 100 43.97 15.65 -8.67
C ARG A 100 43.97 14.18 -8.27
N THR A 101 43.45 13.87 -7.09
CA THR A 101 43.30 12.49 -6.59
C THR A 101 41.80 12.18 -6.43
N PRO A 102 41.27 11.11 -7.02
CA PRO A 102 39.84 10.82 -6.93
C PRO A 102 39.45 10.48 -5.48
N ARG A 103 38.29 10.96 -5.05
CA ARG A 103 37.69 10.67 -3.74
C ARG A 103 36.19 10.56 -3.83
N ALA A 104 35.60 9.95 -2.80
CA ALA A 104 34.16 9.88 -2.64
C ALA A 104 33.72 10.59 -1.35
N TRP A 105 32.51 11.13 -1.35
CA TRP A 105 31.84 11.69 -0.19
C TRP A 105 30.62 10.84 0.15
N LEU A 106 30.70 10.17 1.30
CA LEU A 106 29.60 9.36 1.81
C LEU A 106 28.64 10.22 2.64
N PRO A 107 27.32 9.94 2.59
CA PRO A 107 26.38 10.56 3.51
C PRO A 107 26.64 10.08 4.95
N ASN A 108 26.32 10.93 5.93
CA ASN A 108 26.43 10.56 7.34
C ASN A 108 25.29 9.61 7.72
N VAL A 109 25.57 8.31 7.72
CA VAL A 109 24.62 7.22 8.02
C VAL A 109 24.78 6.76 9.46
N ILE A 110 23.66 6.67 10.17
CA ILE A 110 23.57 6.18 11.54
C ILE A 110 22.55 5.03 11.60
N THR A 111 22.76 4.11 12.53
CA THR A 111 21.77 3.05 12.82
C THR A 111 20.99 3.44 14.05
N LYS A 112 19.66 3.53 13.95
CA LYS A 112 18.78 3.87 15.07
C LYS A 112 17.52 3.00 15.06
N ARG A 113 16.90 2.89 16.24
CA ARG A 113 15.59 2.27 16.45
C ARG A 113 14.61 3.41 16.65
N LEU A 114 13.54 3.45 15.87
CA LEU A 114 12.48 4.46 15.97
C LEU A 114 11.15 3.76 16.22
N TRP A 115 10.31 4.35 17.07
CA TRP A 115 8.97 3.86 17.34
C TRP A 115 8.07 4.11 16.13
N SER A 116 7.32 3.08 15.73
CA SER A 116 6.21 3.18 14.79
C SER A 116 4.93 2.91 15.58
N GLU A 117 4.03 3.88 15.55
CA GLU A 117 2.75 3.81 16.27
C GLU A 117 1.81 2.82 15.58
N ALA A 118 1.71 2.89 14.25
CA ALA A 118 0.87 2.00 13.46
C ALA A 118 1.28 0.52 13.60
N LEU A 119 2.60 0.25 13.67
CA LEU A 119 3.11 -1.12 13.83
C LEU A 119 3.27 -1.55 15.29
N ASN A 120 3.03 -0.66 16.25
CA ASN A 120 3.23 -0.87 17.68
C ASN A 120 4.59 -1.50 18.05
N ARG A 121 5.67 -1.09 17.37
CA ARG A 121 7.02 -1.65 17.60
C ARG A 121 8.14 -0.68 17.24
N LEU A 122 9.32 -0.96 17.80
CA LEU A 122 10.58 -0.30 17.43
C LEU A 122 11.16 -0.88 16.14
N VAL A 123 11.30 -0.07 15.10
CA VAL A 123 11.93 -0.47 13.83
C VAL A 123 13.40 -0.05 13.82
N ARG A 124 14.31 -1.02 13.70
CA ARG A 124 15.75 -0.79 13.53
C ARG A 124 16.06 -0.56 12.06
N MET A 125 16.68 0.57 11.72
CA MET A 125 17.06 0.87 10.33
C MET A 125 18.33 1.73 10.26
N LYS A 126 18.95 1.73 9.07
CA LYS A 126 20.00 2.70 8.71
C LYS A 126 19.35 3.94 8.16
N LEU A 127 19.76 5.11 8.63
CA LEU A 127 19.19 6.37 8.20
C LEU A 127 20.26 7.45 8.15
N THR A 128 20.11 8.43 7.25
CA THR A 128 21.02 9.58 7.24
C THR A 128 20.68 10.54 8.37
N ALA A 129 21.68 11.26 8.90
CA ALA A 129 21.45 12.25 9.96
C ALA A 129 20.41 13.32 9.54
N ARG A 130 20.34 13.64 8.24
CA ARG A 130 19.31 14.52 7.68
C ARG A 130 17.91 13.92 7.81
N VAL A 131 17.74 12.64 7.47
CA VAL A 131 16.45 11.95 7.57
C VAL A 131 15.99 11.89 9.02
N LEU A 132 16.92 11.66 9.98
CA LEU A 132 16.59 11.71 11.40
C LEU A 132 15.98 13.06 11.80
N ARG A 133 16.58 14.16 11.34
CA ARG A 133 16.08 15.52 11.59
C ARG A 133 14.71 15.74 10.96
N THR A 134 14.46 15.23 9.75
CA THR A 134 13.14 15.36 9.12
C THR A 134 12.08 14.54 9.82
N ILE A 135 12.40 13.33 10.28
CA ILE A 135 11.49 12.49 11.08
C ILE A 135 11.11 13.20 12.38
N THR A 136 12.11 13.78 13.07
CA THR A 136 11.87 14.54 14.30
C THR A 136 11.00 15.77 14.03
N LYS A 137 11.25 16.49 12.93
CA LYS A 137 10.45 17.66 12.51
C LYS A 137 9.00 17.30 12.16
N GLU A 138 8.77 16.12 11.59
CA GLU A 138 7.44 15.64 11.19
C GLU A 138 6.70 14.92 12.34
N GLY A 139 7.35 14.79 13.50
CA GLY A 139 6.73 14.24 14.71
C GLY A 139 6.57 12.72 14.70
N GLY A 140 7.41 11.97 13.97
CA GLY A 140 7.37 10.51 13.98
C GLY A 140 7.78 9.85 12.68
N LEU A 141 8.11 8.55 12.77
CA LEU A 141 8.49 7.75 11.61
C LEU A 141 7.32 7.57 10.63
N ASP A 142 6.13 7.28 11.15
CA ASP A 142 4.96 6.97 10.33
C ASP A 142 4.50 8.19 9.52
N ASN A 143 4.56 9.39 10.12
CA ASN A 143 4.28 10.66 9.44
C ASN A 143 5.29 10.94 8.32
N TYR A 144 6.56 10.54 8.52
CA TYR A 144 7.55 10.62 7.46
C TYR A 144 7.26 9.67 6.30
N LEU A 145 6.84 8.43 6.58
CA LEU A 145 6.59 7.45 5.51
C LEU A 145 5.32 7.77 4.72
N THR A 146 4.25 8.19 5.40
CA THR A 146 2.92 8.38 4.83
C THR A 146 2.69 9.73 4.17
N LYS A 147 3.71 10.61 4.13
CA LYS A 147 3.58 11.91 3.47
C LYS A 147 3.37 11.76 1.95
N ASP A 148 2.33 12.42 1.42
CA ASP A 148 1.87 12.23 0.04
C ASP A 148 2.65 13.01 -1.02
N LYS A 149 3.61 13.84 -0.63
CA LYS A 149 4.41 14.61 -1.59
C LYS A 149 5.22 13.66 -2.49
N SER A 150 5.19 13.88 -3.80
CA SER A 150 5.97 13.10 -4.77
C SER A 150 7.47 13.08 -4.47
N ALA A 151 8.01 14.18 -3.93
CA ALA A 151 9.40 14.25 -3.45
C ALA A 151 9.68 13.26 -2.32
N ARG A 152 8.72 13.00 -1.41
CA ARG A 152 8.88 11.99 -0.36
C ARG A 152 8.99 10.61 -0.97
N ILE A 153 8.13 10.26 -1.92
CA ILE A 153 8.16 8.95 -2.58
C ILE A 153 9.54 8.68 -3.16
N LYS A 154 10.11 9.65 -3.89
CA LYS A 154 11.48 9.57 -4.46
C LYS A 154 12.58 9.36 -3.41
N GLU A 155 12.39 9.88 -2.19
CA GLU A 155 13.37 9.85 -1.10
C GLU A 155 13.38 8.54 -0.29
N LEU A 156 12.31 7.75 -0.34
CA LEU A 156 12.10 6.58 0.52
C LEU A 156 13.02 5.40 0.18
N GLY A 157 13.30 5.18 -1.10
CA GLY A 157 13.93 3.95 -1.57
C GLY A 157 13.03 2.72 -1.35
N ILE A 158 13.56 1.52 -1.65
CA ILE A 158 12.77 0.28 -1.55
C ILE A 158 12.36 -0.04 -0.12
N PHE A 159 13.32 -0.04 0.82
CA PHE A 159 13.01 -0.29 2.23
C PHE A 159 11.98 0.68 2.78
N GLY A 160 12.10 1.97 2.45
CA GLY A 160 11.12 2.97 2.87
C GLY A 160 9.75 2.78 2.22
N TRP A 161 9.70 2.30 0.98
CA TRP A 161 8.45 1.97 0.28
C TRP A 161 7.74 0.77 0.92
N HIS A 162 8.48 -0.30 1.21
CA HIS A 162 7.94 -1.47 1.93
C HIS A 162 7.43 -1.08 3.32
N LEU A 163 8.20 -0.28 4.06
CA LEU A 163 7.80 0.16 5.39
C LEU A 163 6.60 1.11 5.35
N ARG A 164 6.50 1.97 4.32
CA ARG A 164 5.30 2.78 4.06
C ARG A 164 4.08 1.89 3.83
N TYR A 165 4.21 0.84 3.02
CA TYR A 165 3.14 -0.12 2.78
C TYR A 165 2.70 -0.81 4.09
N ASP A 166 3.64 -1.32 4.88
CA ASP A 166 3.33 -1.96 6.17
C ASP A 166 2.56 -1.00 7.11
N VAL A 167 2.98 0.27 7.20
CA VAL A 167 2.31 1.29 8.02
C VAL A 167 0.91 1.60 7.51
N LEU A 168 0.75 1.79 6.19
CA LEU A 168 -0.56 2.06 5.59
C LEU A 168 -1.50 0.86 5.74
N LYS A 169 -0.97 -0.36 5.60
CA LYS A 169 -1.73 -1.58 5.77
C LYS A 169 -2.22 -1.76 7.20
N ALA A 170 -1.34 -1.54 8.18
CA ALA A 170 -1.72 -1.59 9.59
C ALA A 170 -2.76 -0.52 9.95
N ARG A 171 -2.64 0.70 9.39
CA ARG A 171 -3.65 1.75 9.55
C ARG A 171 -4.99 1.34 8.91
N GLU A 172 -4.96 0.79 7.70
CA GLU A 172 -6.17 0.28 7.03
C GLU A 172 -6.84 -0.82 7.87
N GLU A 173 -6.08 -1.76 8.41
CA GLU A 173 -6.58 -2.83 9.29
C GLU A 173 -7.18 -2.28 10.59
N SER A 174 -6.57 -1.26 11.18
CA SER A 174 -7.12 -0.59 12.36
C SER A 174 -8.44 0.13 12.07
N VAL A 175 -8.60 0.71 10.87
CA VAL A 175 -9.80 1.44 10.45
C VAL A 175 -10.93 0.49 10.05
N LYS A 176 -10.61 -0.59 9.31
CA LYS A 176 -11.59 -1.61 8.93
C LYS A 176 -12.25 -2.27 10.14
N GLY A 177 -11.56 -2.32 11.28
CA GLY A 177 -12.05 -2.99 12.47
C GLY A 177 -12.20 -4.49 12.25
N ALA A 178 -12.87 -5.17 13.17
CA ALA A 178 -13.12 -6.58 13.02
C ALA A 178 -14.37 -6.84 12.17
N ASN A 179 -14.35 -7.88 11.32
CA ASN A 179 -15.50 -8.32 10.52
C ASN A 179 -16.54 -9.09 11.36
N TYR A 180 -16.85 -8.59 12.57
CA TYR A 180 -17.90 -9.12 13.43
C TYR A 180 -18.50 -8.00 14.27
N GLU A 181 -19.76 -8.16 14.62
CA GLU A 181 -20.46 -7.34 15.59
C GLU A 181 -20.52 -8.09 16.92
N VAL A 182 -20.42 -7.38 18.04
CA VAL A 182 -20.61 -7.96 19.37
C VAL A 182 -22.04 -7.70 19.80
N VAL A 183 -22.83 -8.76 19.94
CA VAL A 183 -24.23 -8.70 20.41
C VAL A 183 -24.28 -9.31 21.80
N LYS A 184 -24.97 -8.63 22.73
CA LYS A 184 -25.21 -9.16 24.08
C LYS A 184 -26.36 -10.15 24.04
N GLN A 185 -26.15 -11.36 24.55
CA GLN A 185 -27.13 -12.44 24.56
C GLN A 185 -27.41 -12.89 26.01
N GLY A 186 -28.67 -13.20 26.32
CA GLY A 186 -29.11 -13.73 27.62
C GLY A 186 -29.31 -12.67 28.72
N GLU A 187 -29.91 -13.09 29.84
CA GLU A 187 -30.10 -12.26 31.05
C GLU A 187 -28.75 -11.90 31.71
N ASP A 188 -27.74 -12.76 31.56
CA ASP A 188 -26.38 -12.59 32.08
C ASP A 188 -25.49 -11.66 31.21
N GLY A 189 -25.97 -11.26 30.02
CA GLY A 189 -25.31 -10.27 29.17
C GLY A 189 -24.02 -10.74 28.49
N GLU A 190 -23.90 -12.02 28.15
CA GLU A 190 -22.72 -12.57 27.48
C GLU A 190 -22.51 -11.95 26.09
N GLU A 191 -21.28 -11.54 25.79
CA GLU A 191 -20.91 -10.89 24.53
C GLU A 191 -20.57 -11.92 23.44
N VAL A 192 -21.47 -12.10 22.47
CA VAL A 192 -21.29 -13.05 21.37
C VAL A 192 -20.95 -12.34 20.07
N LYS A 193 -19.97 -12.88 19.34
CA LYS A 193 -19.51 -12.35 18.05
C LYS A 193 -20.38 -12.86 16.91
N VAL A 194 -21.00 -11.95 16.18
CA VAL A 194 -21.83 -12.22 15.00
C VAL A 194 -21.09 -11.76 13.76
N TYR A 195 -20.80 -12.68 12.84
CA TYR A 195 -20.04 -12.40 11.61
C TYR A 195 -20.94 -12.09 10.42
N TYR A 196 -22.21 -12.50 10.48
CA TYR A 196 -23.16 -12.30 9.40
C TYR A 196 -24.58 -12.21 9.93
N LYS A 197 -25.37 -11.33 9.32
CA LYS A 197 -26.81 -11.18 9.53
C LYS A 197 -27.48 -11.30 8.18
N GLY A 198 -28.43 -12.21 8.07
CA GLY A 198 -29.18 -12.41 6.83
C GLY A 198 -30.23 -13.47 7.00
N GLU A 199 -30.59 -14.15 5.92
CA GLU A 199 -31.61 -15.19 5.91
C GLU A 199 -30.97 -16.55 5.71
N TYR A 200 -31.52 -17.55 6.41
CA TYR A 200 -31.20 -18.96 6.22
C TYR A 200 -32.50 -19.78 6.29
N LYS A 201 -32.81 -20.54 5.24
CA LYS A 201 -34.06 -21.29 5.07
C LYS A 201 -35.33 -20.43 5.25
N GLY A 202 -35.26 -19.17 4.82
CA GLY A 202 -36.36 -18.20 4.93
C GLY A 202 -36.58 -17.63 6.34
N GLN A 203 -35.67 -17.89 7.29
CA GLN A 203 -35.69 -17.29 8.63
C GLN A 203 -34.55 -16.29 8.80
N PRO A 204 -34.77 -15.15 9.47
CA PRO A 204 -33.69 -14.22 9.81
C PRO A 204 -32.76 -14.84 10.85
N VAL A 205 -31.48 -14.97 10.50
CA VAL A 205 -30.45 -15.61 11.33
C VAL A 205 -29.25 -14.71 11.55
N GLN A 206 -28.63 -14.86 12.72
CA GLN A 206 -27.34 -14.29 13.04
C GLN A 206 -26.31 -15.41 13.18
N ILE A 207 -25.28 -15.39 12.34
CA ILE A 207 -24.26 -16.45 12.29
C ILE A 207 -23.06 -16.04 13.14
N THR A 208 -22.72 -16.89 14.12
CA THR A 208 -21.62 -16.64 15.08
C THR A 208 -20.24 -17.04 14.57
N VAL A 209 -20.16 -17.82 13.48
CA VAL A 209 -18.88 -18.26 12.92
C VAL A 209 -18.48 -17.44 11.70
N GLY A 210 -17.19 -17.14 11.60
CA GLY A 210 -16.63 -16.51 10.41
C GLY A 210 -16.59 -17.43 9.20
N ARG A 211 -16.42 -16.82 8.02
CA ARG A 211 -16.44 -17.46 6.70
C ARG A 211 -15.63 -18.76 6.60
N ARG A 212 -14.40 -18.77 7.15
CA ARG A 212 -13.51 -19.95 7.13
C ARG A 212 -14.13 -21.18 7.80
N LYS A 213 -14.76 -21.00 8.96
CA LYS A 213 -15.42 -22.09 9.69
C LYS A 213 -16.68 -22.56 8.95
N LEU A 214 -17.44 -21.62 8.40
CA LEU A 214 -18.63 -21.92 7.61
C LEU A 214 -18.27 -22.75 6.35
N LEU A 215 -17.24 -22.34 5.61
CA LEU A 215 -16.70 -23.12 4.48
C LEU A 215 -16.20 -24.51 4.90
N SER A 216 -15.61 -24.64 6.10
CA SER A 216 -15.20 -25.94 6.64
C SER A 216 -16.37 -26.87 6.93
N ARG A 217 -17.56 -26.34 7.27
CA ARG A 217 -18.79 -27.12 7.47
C ARG A 217 -19.47 -27.47 6.15
N LEU A 218 -19.42 -26.55 5.19
CA LEU A 218 -19.96 -26.74 3.84
C LEU A 218 -19.17 -27.79 3.03
N PHE A 219 -17.83 -27.78 3.15
CA PHE A 219 -16.96 -28.60 2.32
C PHE A 219 -17.29 -30.10 2.28
N PRO A 220 -17.52 -30.82 3.39
CA PRO A 220 -17.86 -32.25 3.35
C PRO A 220 -19.15 -32.55 2.57
N LYS A 221 -20.14 -31.66 2.65
CA LYS A 221 -21.41 -31.81 1.94
C LYS A 221 -21.24 -31.55 0.44
N VAL A 222 -20.44 -30.56 0.07
CA VAL A 222 -20.10 -30.30 -1.34
C VAL A 222 -19.28 -31.45 -1.93
N GLN A 223 -18.30 -31.96 -1.16
CA GLN A 223 -17.46 -33.08 -1.56
C GLN A 223 -18.29 -34.34 -1.81
N TYR A 224 -19.28 -34.64 -0.97
CA TYR A 224 -20.17 -35.80 -1.15
C TYR A 224 -21.04 -35.71 -2.42
N ASN A 225 -21.48 -34.50 -2.78
CA ASN A 225 -22.37 -34.28 -3.92
C ASN A 225 -21.64 -34.03 -5.25
N THR A 226 -20.32 -33.80 -5.21
CA THR A 226 -19.52 -33.53 -6.41
C THR A 226 -18.89 -34.82 -6.91
N PRO A 227 -19.04 -35.19 -8.20
CA PRO A 227 -18.33 -36.34 -8.73
C PRO A 227 -16.82 -36.09 -8.76
N GLY A 228 -16.04 -37.01 -8.18
CA GLY A 228 -14.58 -36.96 -8.12
C GLY A 228 -14.01 -36.50 -6.78
N GLU A 229 -12.67 -36.54 -6.64
CA GLU A 229 -11.98 -36.15 -5.41
C GLU A 229 -11.76 -34.64 -5.35
N LEU A 230 -12.72 -33.90 -4.77
CA LEU A 230 -12.56 -32.46 -4.54
C LEU A 230 -11.62 -32.19 -3.34
N ARG A 231 -10.53 -31.44 -3.58
CA ARG A 231 -9.61 -31.01 -2.51
C ARG A 231 -10.08 -29.71 -1.85
N TYR A 232 -9.84 -29.56 -0.54
CA TYR A 232 -10.22 -28.34 0.21
C TYR A 232 -9.55 -27.07 -0.35
N ALA A 233 -8.32 -27.17 -0.86
CA ALA A 233 -7.62 -26.04 -1.46
C ALA A 233 -8.34 -25.51 -2.71
N GLU A 234 -8.76 -26.41 -3.60
CA GLU A 234 -9.50 -26.06 -4.82
C GLU A 234 -10.87 -25.45 -4.49
N PHE A 235 -11.56 -26.04 -3.51
CA PHE A 235 -12.79 -25.50 -2.97
C PHE A 235 -12.59 -24.08 -2.39
N SER A 236 -11.60 -23.91 -1.51
CA SER A 236 -11.31 -22.62 -0.89
C SER A 236 -10.93 -21.54 -1.91
N VAL A 237 -10.26 -21.89 -3.01
CA VAL A 237 -9.93 -20.95 -4.09
C VAL A 237 -11.20 -20.49 -4.82
N LYS A 238 -12.13 -21.39 -5.13
CA LYS A 238 -13.42 -21.03 -5.76
C LYS A 238 -14.23 -20.06 -4.90
N HIS A 239 -14.24 -20.27 -3.58
CA HIS A 239 -14.94 -19.40 -2.63
C HIS A 239 -14.07 -18.25 -2.07
N ALA A 240 -12.93 -17.93 -2.69
CA ALA A 240 -12.11 -16.82 -2.21
C ALA A 240 -12.76 -15.45 -2.46
N LYS A 241 -13.41 -15.28 -3.63
CA LYS A 241 -14.02 -14.02 -4.08
C LYS A 241 -15.54 -13.94 -3.86
N THR A 242 -16.22 -15.04 -3.52
CA THR A 242 -17.68 -15.03 -3.37
C THR A 242 -18.10 -14.24 -2.11
N PRO A 243 -19.19 -13.46 -2.13
CA PRO A 243 -19.71 -12.78 -0.93
C PRO A 243 -20.17 -13.77 0.14
N PHE A 244 -20.39 -13.31 1.38
CA PHE A 244 -20.81 -14.19 2.49
C PHE A 244 -22.20 -14.79 2.23
N ASP A 245 -23.10 -13.98 1.67
CA ASP A 245 -24.49 -14.31 1.36
C ASP A 245 -24.59 -15.51 0.40
N GLU A 246 -23.74 -15.55 -0.62
CA GLU A 246 -23.69 -16.67 -1.57
C GLU A 246 -23.27 -17.99 -0.90
N VAL A 247 -22.37 -17.92 0.07
CA VAL A 247 -21.95 -19.13 0.81
C VAL A 247 -23.05 -19.62 1.72
N VAL A 248 -23.85 -18.72 2.31
CA VAL A 248 -25.03 -19.10 3.11
C VAL A 248 -26.09 -19.76 2.22
N LYS A 249 -26.38 -19.20 1.04
CA LYS A 249 -27.26 -19.82 0.03
C LYS A 249 -26.77 -21.19 -0.40
N GLU A 250 -25.46 -21.37 -0.53
CA GLU A 250 -24.88 -22.68 -0.84
C GLU A 250 -25.03 -23.68 0.32
N CYS A 251 -24.94 -23.20 1.57
CA CYS A 251 -25.26 -24.02 2.74
C CYS A 251 -26.73 -24.44 2.79
N GLU A 252 -27.66 -23.59 2.34
CA GLU A 252 -29.08 -23.96 2.20
C GLU A 252 -29.24 -25.04 1.13
N LYS A 253 -28.60 -24.88 -0.03
CA LYS A 253 -28.66 -25.83 -1.15
C LYS A 253 -28.24 -27.24 -0.75
N PHE A 254 -27.20 -27.36 0.08
CA PHE A 254 -26.65 -28.64 0.51
C PHE A 254 -27.14 -29.10 1.90
N ASP A 255 -28.13 -28.41 2.46
CA ASP A 255 -28.74 -28.70 3.76
C ASP A 255 -27.71 -28.92 4.88
N VAL A 256 -26.78 -27.95 5.00
CA VAL A 256 -25.76 -27.96 6.06
C VAL A 256 -26.41 -27.58 7.39
N ASP A 257 -26.28 -28.43 8.40
CA ASP A 257 -26.77 -28.11 9.74
C ASP A 257 -25.96 -26.94 10.37
N LEU A 258 -26.65 -25.85 10.66
CA LEU A 258 -26.09 -24.62 11.25
C LEU A 258 -26.70 -24.31 12.62
N SER A 259 -27.47 -25.23 13.21
CA SER A 259 -28.22 -25.02 14.46
C SER A 259 -27.31 -24.59 15.61
N ASP A 260 -26.12 -25.19 15.72
CA ASP A 260 -25.13 -24.89 16.77
C ASP A 260 -24.52 -23.49 16.68
N VAL A 261 -24.66 -22.85 15.52
CA VAL A 261 -23.91 -21.65 15.11
C VAL A 261 -24.83 -20.45 14.90
N VAL A 262 -26.10 -20.70 14.65
CA VAL A 262 -27.13 -19.69 14.43
C VAL A 262 -27.70 -19.26 15.78
N ILE A 263 -27.74 -17.95 16.00
CA ILE A 263 -28.57 -17.34 17.02
C ILE A 263 -29.89 -16.96 16.35
N GLY A 264 -30.99 -17.50 16.87
CA GLY A 264 -32.34 -17.09 16.45
C GLY A 264 -32.55 -15.62 16.79
N THR A 265 -33.02 -14.83 15.82
CA THR A 265 -33.57 -13.52 16.17
C THR A 265 -34.92 -13.76 16.81
N GLU A 266 -35.00 -13.64 18.13
CA GLU A 266 -36.28 -13.52 18.80
C GLU A 266 -36.96 -12.26 18.24
N VAL A 267 -37.93 -12.45 17.36
CA VAL A 267 -38.92 -11.42 17.05
C VAL A 267 -39.66 -11.23 18.36
N ARG A 268 -39.28 -10.21 19.13
CA ARG A 268 -40.12 -9.69 20.21
C ARG A 268 -41.41 -9.24 19.53
N GLN A 269 -42.40 -10.13 19.47
CA GLN A 269 -43.76 -9.75 19.18
C GLN A 269 -44.15 -8.81 20.31
N ALA A 270 -44.18 -7.51 20.02
CA ALA A 270 -44.86 -6.55 20.86
C ALA A 270 -46.34 -6.94 20.82
N SER A 271 -46.76 -7.77 21.75
CA SER A 271 -48.17 -7.98 22.06
C SER A 271 -48.71 -6.66 22.62
N GLU A 272 -49.67 -6.10 21.89
CA GLU A 272 -50.48 -4.92 22.25
C GLU A 272 -51.10 -5.00 23.65
#